data_AF-A0A1B2HHQ3-F1
#
_entry.id   AF-A0A1B2HHQ3-F1
#
_cell.length_a   1.000
_cell.length_b   1.000
_cell.length_c   1.000
_cell.angle_alpha   90.00
_cell.angle_beta   90.00
_cell.angle_gamma   90.00
#
_symmetry.space_group_name_H-M   'P 1'
#
loop_
_entity.id
_entity.type
_entity.pdbx_description
1 polymer ?
#
loop_
_entity_poly.entity_id
_entity_poly.type
_entity_poly.pdbx_seq_one_letter_code
_entity_poly.pdbx_strand_id
1 'polypeptide(L)'
;MLTRPACRAAVLAFKPGIEAVHRLQSPAALPIGDVLRGVESRIGRWAQSVELHIAEVPVEGLLWERIAPAHVLASSRFLNDPARTAPALRAILEDLV
;
A
#
# COMPACT_ATOMS: atom_id res chain seq x y z
N MET A 1 17.08 16.83 -5.20
CA MET A 1 17.52 16.26 -6.50
C MET A 1 17.70 14.75 -6.32
N LEU A 2 16.78 13.93 -6.86
CA LEU A 2 16.79 12.47 -6.75
C LEU A 2 17.40 11.87 -8.02
N THR A 3 18.72 11.71 -8.06
CA THR A 3 19.45 10.99 -9.11
C THR A 3 19.70 9.54 -8.67
N ARG A 4 18.68 8.69 -8.78
CA ARG A 4 18.82 7.23 -8.70
C ARG A 4 18.51 6.61 -10.07
N PRO A 5 19.54 6.33 -10.90
CA PRO A 5 19.34 5.90 -12.29
C PRO A 5 18.57 4.58 -12.43
N ALA A 6 18.67 3.67 -11.46
CA ALA A 6 17.91 2.42 -11.44
C ALA A 6 16.38 2.63 -11.35
N CYS A 7 15.94 3.58 -10.52
CA CYS A 7 14.53 3.93 -10.40
C CYS A 7 14.01 4.59 -11.69
N ARG A 8 14.83 5.45 -12.33
CA ARG A 8 14.46 6.09 -13.60
C ARG A 8 14.27 5.08 -14.72
N ALA A 9 15.15 4.07 -14.81
CA ALA A 9 15.05 3.01 -15.81
C ALA A 9 13.78 2.15 -15.61
N ALA A 10 13.47 1.78 -14.36
CA ALA A 10 12.26 1.03 -14.02
C ALA A 10 10.98 1.82 -14.35
N VAL A 11 10.93 3.12 -14.02
CA VAL A 11 9.79 3.99 -14.31
C VAL A 11 9.61 4.24 -15.81
N LEU A 12 10.71 4.38 -16.57
CA LEU A 12 10.64 4.55 -18.03
C LEU A 12 10.21 3.26 -18.75
N ALA A 13 10.59 2.08 -18.22
CA ALA A 13 10.12 0.80 -18.72
C ALA A 13 8.62 0.55 -18.45
N PHE A 14 8.08 1.14 -17.37
CA PHE A 14 6.68 0.99 -16.96
C PHE A 14 5.69 1.93 -17.67
N LYS A 15 6.21 2.91 -18.43
CA LYS A 15 5.41 3.99 -19.03
C LYS A 15 4.32 3.56 -20.03
N PRO A 16 4.46 2.48 -20.83
CA PRO A 16 3.38 2.05 -21.73
C PRO A 16 2.24 1.26 -21.04
N GLY A 17 2.26 1.09 -19.71
CA GLY A 17 1.28 0.26 -18.98
C GLY A 17 0.46 0.96 -17.89
N ILE A 18 0.73 2.23 -17.57
CA ILE A 18 0.08 2.91 -16.42
C ILE A 18 -1.45 2.96 -16.56
N GLU A 19 -1.96 3.12 -17.78
CA GLU A 19 -3.42 3.11 -18.06
C GLU A 19 -4.07 1.73 -17.90
N ALA A 20 -3.29 0.65 -18.02
CA ALA A 20 -3.76 -0.71 -17.76
C ALA A 20 -3.67 -1.05 -16.26
N VAL A 21 -2.69 -0.49 -15.54
CA VAL A 21 -2.53 -0.66 -14.08
C VAL A 21 -3.62 0.06 -13.30
N HIS A 22 -4.09 1.23 -13.74
CA HIS A 22 -5.26 1.87 -13.12
C HIS A 22 -6.56 1.07 -13.27
N ARG A 23 -6.62 0.12 -14.21
CA ARG A 23 -7.79 -0.76 -14.43
C ARG A 23 -7.67 -2.12 -13.74
N LEU A 24 -6.54 -2.41 -13.10
CA LEU A 24 -6.40 -3.56 -12.21
C LEU A 24 -7.19 -3.26 -10.94
N GLN A 25 -8.43 -3.75 -10.97
CA GLN A 25 -9.23 -4.26 -9.86
C GLN A 25 -8.87 -3.67 -8.49
N SER A 26 -9.82 -2.93 -7.89
CA SER A 26 -9.81 -2.77 -6.44
C SER A 26 -9.47 -4.12 -5.82
N PRO A 27 -8.33 -4.25 -5.10
CA PRO A 27 -7.92 -5.52 -4.54
C PRO A 27 -9.09 -6.09 -3.73
N ALA A 28 -9.22 -7.42 -3.71
CA ALA A 28 -10.19 -8.13 -2.87
C ALA A 28 -10.29 -7.39 -1.53
N ALA A 29 -11.49 -6.87 -1.21
CA ALA A 29 -11.68 -5.75 -0.28
C ALA A 29 -10.70 -5.86 0.89
N LEU A 30 -9.63 -5.06 0.84
CA LEU A 30 -8.59 -5.08 1.87
C LEU A 30 -9.29 -4.85 3.21
N PRO A 31 -8.85 -5.48 4.32
CA PRO A 31 -9.51 -5.39 5.62
C PRO A 31 -9.30 -4.02 6.29
N ILE A 32 -9.37 -2.93 5.52
CA ILE A 32 -9.09 -1.55 5.92
C ILE A 32 -10.06 -1.13 7.03
N GLY A 33 -11.35 -1.45 6.91
CA GLY A 33 -12.37 -1.06 7.89
C GLY A 33 -12.14 -1.68 9.27
N ASP A 34 -11.81 -2.97 9.31
CA ASP A 34 -11.55 -3.70 10.57
C ASP A 34 -10.24 -3.24 11.22
N VAL A 35 -9.20 -3.03 10.40
CA VAL A 35 -7.92 -2.53 10.89
C VAL A 35 -8.06 -1.10 11.43
N LEU A 36 -8.73 -0.21 10.71
CA LEU A 36 -8.93 1.18 11.12
C LEU A 36 -9.73 1.26 12.42
N ARG A 37 -10.83 0.51 12.54
CA ARG A 37 -11.62 0.44 13.79
C ARG A 37 -10.78 -0.04 14.97
N GLY A 38 -9.87 -1.00 14.74
CA GLY A 38 -8.92 -1.46 15.75
C GLY A 38 -7.95 -0.37 16.20
N VAL A 39 -7.46 0.43 15.26
CA VAL A 39 -6.56 1.57 15.53
C VAL A 39 -7.31 2.67 16.29
N GLU A 40 -8.51 3.07 15.87
CA GLU A 40 -9.32 4.07 16.54
C GLU A 40 -9.67 3.67 17.98
N SER A 41 -10.04 2.40 18.18
CA SER A 41 -10.31 1.85 19.53
C SER A 41 -9.08 1.91 20.43
N ARG A 42 -7.87 1.74 19.89
CA ARG A 42 -6.62 1.76 20.65
C ARG A 42 -6.15 3.17 20.98
N ILE A 43 -6.31 4.13 20.06
CA ILE A 43 -5.84 5.51 20.25
C ILE A 43 -6.91 6.36 20.97
N GLY A 44 -8.16 5.89 21.04
CA GLY A 44 -9.25 6.57 21.76
C GLY A 44 -9.76 7.83 21.05
N ARG A 45 -9.46 7.99 19.76
CA ARG A 45 -9.89 9.11 18.91
C ARG A 45 -10.28 8.60 17.53
N TRP A 46 -11.22 9.29 16.90
CA TRP A 46 -11.56 9.05 15.49
C TRP A 46 -10.46 9.57 14.58
N ALA A 47 -10.08 8.78 13.58
CA ALA A 47 -9.15 9.20 12.57
C ALA A 47 -9.87 10.18 11.63
N GLN A 48 -9.53 11.47 11.69
CA GLN A 48 -10.08 12.49 10.78
C GLN A 48 -9.50 12.29 9.37
N SER A 49 -10.00 11.28 8.64
CA SER A 49 -9.61 10.94 7.27
C SER A 49 -8.13 10.63 7.07
N VAL A 50 -7.79 9.34 6.95
CA VAL A 50 -6.44 8.90 6.59
C VAL A 50 -6.41 8.54 5.11
N GLU A 51 -5.56 9.22 4.34
CA GLU A 51 -5.29 8.88 2.95
C GLU A 51 -4.08 7.93 2.90
N LEU A 52 -4.26 6.76 2.29
CA LEU A 52 -3.22 5.75 2.11
C LEU A 52 -3.23 5.28 0.66
N HIS A 53 -2.10 5.45 -0.02
CA HIS A 53 -1.90 5.00 -1.39
C HIS A 53 -1.13 3.68 -1.40
N ILE A 54 -1.74 2.63 -1.93
CA ILE A 54 -1.11 1.32 -2.11
C ILE A 54 -1.02 1.08 -3.62
N ALA A 55 0.21 1.01 -4.14
CA ALA A 55 0.47 0.63 -5.51
C ALA A 55 0.81 -0.86 -5.57
N GLU A 56 0.01 -1.62 -6.31
CA GLU A 56 0.26 -3.04 -6.54
C GLU A 56 1.38 -3.22 -7.57
N VAL A 57 2.36 -4.07 -7.24
CA VAL A 57 3.49 -4.40 -8.12
C VAL A 57 3.45 -5.89 -8.43
N PRO A 58 3.33 -6.29 -9.71
CA PRO A 58 3.26 -7.70 -10.09
C PRO A 58 4.66 -8.33 -9.99
N VAL A 59 4.96 -8.92 -8.83
CA VAL A 59 6.18 -9.68 -8.56
C VAL A 59 5.83 -11.07 -8.03
N GLU A 60 6.68 -12.05 -8.32
CA GLU A 60 6.52 -13.42 -7.80
C GLU A 60 6.73 -13.50 -6.27
N GLY A 61 7.46 -12.55 -5.68
CA GLY A 61 7.74 -12.53 -4.24
C GLY A 61 6.62 -11.91 -3.39
N LEU A 62 6.80 -11.99 -2.08
CA LEU A 62 6.07 -11.15 -1.13
C LEU A 62 6.76 -9.79 -1.02
N LEU A 63 6.05 -8.73 -1.38
CA LEU A 63 6.52 -7.35 -1.27
C LEU A 63 5.55 -6.53 -0.41
N TRP A 64 6.11 -5.82 0.56
CA TRP A 64 5.48 -4.74 1.31
C TRP A 64 6.54 -3.72 1.67
N GLU A 65 6.54 -2.58 0.98
CA GLU A 65 7.59 -1.57 1.13
C GLU A 65 6.96 -0.18 1.22
N ARG A 66 7.29 0.57 2.28
CA ARG A 66 6.82 1.94 2.48
C ARG A 66 7.79 2.91 1.80
N ILE A 67 7.32 3.57 0.75
CA ILE A 67 8.15 4.50 -0.06
C ILE A 67 7.94 5.97 0.32
N ALA A 68 6.84 6.28 1.00
CA ALA A 68 6.57 7.57 1.64
C ALA A 68 5.61 7.36 2.82
N PRO A 69 5.39 8.35 3.70
CA PRO A 69 4.55 8.19 4.88
C PRO A 69 3.17 7.56 4.58
N ALA A 70 2.51 8.01 3.53
CA ALA A 70 1.20 7.50 3.10
C ALA A 70 1.27 6.66 1.81
N HIS A 71 2.45 6.18 1.39
CA HIS A 71 2.60 5.47 0.11
C HIS A 71 3.34 4.14 0.29
N VAL A 72 2.73 3.07 -0.22
CA VAL A 72 3.21 1.69 -0.07
C VAL A 72 3.22 1.00 -1.42
N LEU A 73 4.26 0.22 -1.66
CA LEU A 73 4.32 -0.78 -2.73
C LEU A 73 3.99 -2.15 -2.14
N ALA A 74 3.07 -2.87 -2.74
CA ALA A 74 2.70 -4.20 -2.29
C ALA A 74 2.57 -5.18 -3.46
N SER A 75 3.00 -6.42 -3.28
CA SER A 75 2.73 -7.49 -4.25
C SER A 75 1.29 -7.99 -4.14
N SER A 76 0.70 -8.46 -5.23
CA SER A 76 -0.61 -9.12 -5.23
C SER A 76 -0.67 -10.28 -4.23
N ARG A 77 0.39 -11.10 -4.14
CA ARG A 77 0.48 -12.22 -3.19
C ARG A 77 0.43 -11.75 -1.74
N PHE A 78 1.05 -10.61 -1.43
CA PHE A 78 0.99 -10.02 -0.10
C PHE A 78 -0.42 -9.53 0.23
N LEU A 79 -1.03 -8.75 -0.67
CA LEU A 79 -2.38 -8.19 -0.49
C LEU A 79 -3.46 -9.27 -0.34
N ASN A 80 -3.27 -10.42 -1.00
CA ASN A 80 -4.17 -11.58 -0.91
C ASN A 80 -3.94 -12.45 0.33
N ASP A 81 -3.01 -12.12 1.22
CA ASP A 81 -2.77 -12.80 2.51
C ASP A 81 -3.21 -11.89 3.68
N PRO A 82 -4.44 -12.05 4.22
CA PRO A 82 -4.95 -11.22 5.31
C PRO A 82 -4.12 -11.31 6.59
N ALA A 83 -3.48 -12.46 6.87
CA ALA A 83 -2.67 -12.66 8.07
C ALA A 83 -1.40 -11.79 8.05
N ARG A 84 -0.93 -11.41 6.86
CA ARG A 84 0.21 -10.49 6.67
C ARG A 84 -0.25 -9.05 6.41
N THR A 85 -1.31 -8.88 5.65
CA THR A 85 -1.81 -7.56 5.25
C THR A 85 -2.38 -6.78 6.43
N ALA A 86 -3.17 -7.42 7.31
CA ALA A 86 -3.77 -6.75 8.46
C ALA A 86 -2.75 -6.13 9.45
N PRO A 87 -1.71 -6.86 9.93
CA PRO A 87 -0.72 -6.25 10.82
C PRO A 87 0.13 -5.19 10.13
N ALA A 88 0.42 -5.36 8.84
CA ALA A 88 1.22 -4.40 8.07
C ALA A 88 0.45 -3.08 7.83
N LEU A 89 -0.83 -3.16 7.50
CA LEU A 89 -1.72 -1.99 7.41
C LEU A 89 -1.84 -1.28 8.77
N ARG A 90 -1.99 -2.04 9.86
CA ARG A 90 -2.12 -1.48 11.21
C ARG A 90 -0.92 -0.60 11.56
N ALA A 91 0.30 -1.09 11.32
CA ALA A 91 1.52 -0.34 11.61
C ALA A 91 1.57 1.01 10.88
N ILE A 92 1.10 1.06 9.63
CA ILE A 92 1.08 2.31 8.85
C ILE A 92 -0.02 3.26 9.34
N LEU A 93 -1.21 2.74 9.62
CA LEU A 93 -2.32 3.55 10.11
C LEU A 93 -2.03 4.12 11.49
N GLU A 94 -1.36 3.38 12.38
CA GLU A 94 -0.91 3.88 13.67
C GLU A 94 0.09 5.04 13.54
N ASP A 95 0.93 5.04 12.51
CA ASP A 95 1.87 6.12 12.24
C ASP A 95 1.22 7.38 11.62
N LEU A 96 0.08 7.21 10.94
CA LEU A 96 -0.61 8.28 10.21
C LEU A 96 -1.67 9.01 11.06
N VAL A 97 -2.12 8.39 12.16
CA VAL A 97 -3.14 8.92 13.07
C VAL A 97 -2.49 9.62 14.26
#